data_AF-A0A2U1YUV2-F1
#
_entry.id   AF-A0A2U1YUV2-F1
#
_cell.length_a   1.000
_cell.length_b   1.000
_cell.length_c   1.000
_cell.angle_alpha   90.00
_cell.angle_beta   90.00
_cell.angle_gamma   90.00
#
_symmetry.space_group_name_H-M   'P 1'
#
loop_
_entity.id
_entity.type
_entity.pdbx_description
1 polymer ?
#
loop_
_entity_poly.entity_id
_entity_poly.type
_entity_poly.pdbx_seq_one_letter_code
_entity_poly.pdbx_strand_id
1 'polypeptide(L)' 'MSQSRLMSAVEAAANTASGFVLSWLAGMVIYPLIGWPVSAAQNTVVVTAFTIISLLRSFVWRRIFNHIHQKGS' A
#
# COMPACT_ATOMS: atom_id res chain seq x y z
N MET A 1 -11.13 -7.88 -22.55
CA MET A 1 -9.87 -7.26 -22.98
C MET A 1 -8.81 -7.62 -21.94
N SER A 2 -7.78 -8.38 -22.32
CA SER A 2 -6.73 -8.78 -21.37
C SER A 2 -5.70 -7.66 -21.29
N GLN A 3 -5.71 -6.90 -20.19
CA GLN A 3 -4.58 -6.04 -19.85
C GLN A 3 -3.30 -6.90 -19.76
N SER A 4 -2.18 -6.41 -20.31
CA SER A 4 -0.94 -7.18 -20.26
C SER A 4 -0.50 -7.30 -18.79
N ARG A 5 0.08 -8.45 -18.41
CA ARG A 5 0.57 -8.67 -17.03
C ARG A 5 1.55 -7.58 -16.58
N LEU A 6 2.34 -7.04 -17.53
CA LEU A 6 3.24 -5.92 -17.30
C LEU A 6 2.48 -4.63 -17.00
N MET A 7 1.43 -4.31 -17.77
CA MET A 7 0.63 -3.10 -17.55
C MET A 7 -0.11 -3.16 -16.20
N SER A 8 -0.66 -4.31 -15.80
CA SER A 8 -1.27 -4.46 -14.47
C SER A 8 -0.24 -4.33 -13.33
N ALA A 9 1.00 -4.78 -13.54
CA ALA A 9 2.07 -4.59 -12.55
C ALA A 9 2.46 -3.12 -12.40
N VAL A 10 2.59 -2.39 -13.51
CA VAL A 10 2.87 -0.95 -13.52
C VAL A 10 1.75 -0.17 -12.85
N GLU A 11 0.49 -0.48 -13.16
CA GLU A 11 -0.67 0.17 -12.53
C GLU A 11 -0.70 -0.05 -11.01
N ALA A 12 -0.48 -1.29 -10.56
CA ALA A 12 -0.40 -1.60 -9.14
C ALA A 12 0.76 -0.87 -8.44
N ALA A 13 1.92 -0.77 -9.11
CA ALA A 13 3.07 -0.03 -8.59
C ALA A 13 2.78 1.48 -8.52
N ALA A 14 2.19 2.07 -9.56
CA ALA A 14 1.82 3.48 -9.60
C ALA A 14 0.79 3.82 -8.51
N ASN A 15 -0.23 2.98 -8.32
CA ASN A 15 -1.24 3.16 -7.28
C ASN A 15 -0.65 3.03 -5.87
N THR A 16 0.30 2.11 -5.67
CA THR A 16 0.99 1.98 -4.38
C THR A 16 1.90 3.18 -4.10
N ALA A 17 2.63 3.64 -5.11
CA ALA A 17 3.53 4.78 -5.00
C ALA A 17 2.77 6.09 -4.74
N SER A 18 1.65 6.33 -5.45
CA SER A 18 0.81 7.50 -5.21
C SER A 18 0.22 7.47 -3.80
N GLY A 19 -0.27 6.30 -3.34
CA GLY A 19 -0.74 6.10 -1.97
C GLY A 19 0.33 6.40 -0.91
N PHE A 20 1.58 5.98 -1.16
CA PHE A 20 2.72 6.28 -0.29
C PHE A 20 2.95 7.79 -0.19
N VAL A 21 3.08 8.48 -1.32
CA VAL A 21 3.35 9.92 -1.37
C VAL A 21 2.24 10.71 -0.67
N LEU A 22 0.98 10.39 -0.97
CA LEU A 22 -0.16 11.06 -0.34
C LEU A 22 -0.20 10.81 1.17
N SER A 23 0.06 9.59 1.63
CA SER A 23 0.11 9.26 3.06
C SER A 23 1.23 10.00 3.77
N TRP A 24 2.39 10.11 3.14
CA TRP A 24 3.52 10.85 3.68
C TRP A 24 3.22 12.35 3.81
N LEU A 25 2.69 12.97 2.75
CA LEU A 25 2.28 14.38 2.76
C LEU A 25 1.20 14.65 3.81
N ALA A 26 0.20 13.76 3.89
CA ALA A 26 -0.84 13.84 4.91
C ALA A 26 -0.26 13.77 6.31
N GLY A 27 0.67 12.84 6.58
CA GLY A 27 1.37 12.75 7.86
C GLY A 27 2.07 14.07 8.23
N MET A 28 2.80 14.66 7.29
CA MET A 28 3.51 15.93 7.53
C MET A 28 2.60 17.09 7.92
N VAL A 29 1.34 17.08 7.49
CA VAL A 29 0.37 18.13 7.81
C VAL A 29 -0.45 17.75 9.05
N ILE A 30 -0.98 16.53 9.11
CA ILE A 30 -1.91 16.09 10.15
C ILE A 30 -1.19 15.93 11.48
N TYR A 31 0.01 15.34 11.51
CA TYR A 31 0.72 15.07 12.76
C TYR A 31 1.00 16.36 13.57
N PRO A 32 1.50 17.47 12.96
CA PRO A 32 1.58 18.75 13.67
C PRO A 32 0.23 19.31 14.12
N LEU A 33 -0.83 19.20 13.30
CA LEU A 33 -2.17 19.72 13.64
C LEU A 33 -2.78 19.06 14.87
N ILE A 34 -2.45 17.79 15.13
CA ILE A 34 -2.92 17.06 16.32
C ILE A 34 -1.94 17.18 17.50
N GLY A 35 -0.92 18.04 17.43
CA GLY A 35 0.04 18.28 18.50
C GLY A 35 1.19 17.27 18.59
N TRP A 36 1.38 16.43 17.56
CA TRP A 36 2.45 15.42 17.49
C TRP A 36 3.43 15.75 16.36
N PRO A 37 4.33 16.73 16.51
CA PRO A 37 5.31 17.02 15.48
C PRO A 37 6.24 15.82 15.29
N VAL A 38 6.13 15.15 14.14
CA VAL A 38 7.03 14.07 13.74
C VAL A 38 8.06 14.60 12.76
N SER A 39 9.29 14.11 12.85
CA SER A 39 10.31 14.39 11.84
C SER A 39 10.00 13.67 10.53
N ALA A 40 10.60 14.16 9.43
CA ALA A 40 10.49 13.52 8.12
C ALA A 40 10.93 12.05 8.14
N ALA A 41 12.01 11.75 8.85
CA ALA A 41 12.51 10.39 8.97
C ALA A 41 11.50 9.47 9.69
N GLN A 42 10.91 9.94 10.79
CA GLN A 42 9.90 9.17 11.55
C GLN A 42 8.65 8.89 10.70
N ASN A 43 8.13 9.91 10.02
CA ASN A 43 6.96 9.75 9.15
C ASN A 43 7.26 8.78 7.99
N THR A 44 8.43 8.87 7.37
CA THR A 44 8.86 7.93 6.32
C THR A 44 8.88 6.49 6.82
N VAL A 45 9.41 6.23 8.01
CA VAL A 45 9.43 4.87 8.61
C VAL A 45 8.01 4.35 8.78
N VAL A 46 7.11 5.16 9.34
CA VAL A 46 5.70 4.79 9.56
C VAL A 46 5.00 4.46 8.25
N VAL A 47 5.05 5.37 7.28
CA VAL A 47 4.37 5.19 5.98
C VAL A 47 4.94 3.99 5.22
N THR A 48 6.25 3.77 5.26
CA THR A 48 6.89 2.59 4.64
C THR A 48 6.40 1.30 5.29
N ALA A 49 6.40 1.23 6.63
CA ALA A 49 5.93 0.05 7.35
C ALA A 49 4.47 -0.29 7.01
N PHE A 50 3.57 0.70 7.06
CA PHE A 50 2.16 0.48 6.72
C PHE A 50 1.95 0.13 5.24
N THR A 51 2.75 0.68 4.34
CA THR A 51 2.73 0.31 2.92
C THR A 51 3.09 -1.16 2.73
N ILE A 52 4.18 -1.63 3.36
CA ILE A 52 4.59 -3.04 3.32
C ILE A 52 3.50 -3.94 3.91
N ILE A 53 2.95 -3.58 5.08
CA ILE A 53 1.87 -4.34 5.72
C ILE A 53 0.65 -4.45 4.79
N SER A 54 0.28 -3.37 4.11
CA SER A 54 -0.85 -3.37 3.17
C SER A 54 -0.61 -4.27 1.95
N LEU A 55 0.61 -4.26 1.41
CA LEU A 55 1.04 -5.14 0.32
C LEU A 55 0.99 -6.62 0.76
N LEU A 56 1.55 -6.94 1.92
CA LEU A 56 1.54 -8.29 2.48
C LEU A 56 0.11 -8.78 2.69
N ARG A 57 -0.75 -7.96 3.31
CA ARG A 57 -2.18 -8.27 3.48
C ARG A 57 -2.84 -8.57 2.14
N SER A 58 -2.59 -7.75 1.12
CA SER A 58 -3.16 -7.93 -0.22
C SER A 58 -2.69 -9.24 -0.86
N PHE A 59 -1.41 -9.60 -0.69
CA PHE A 59 -0.86 -10.87 -1.16
C PHE A 59 -1.49 -12.07 -0.45
N VAL A 60 -1.61 -12.02 0.88
CA VAL A 60 -2.24 -13.07 1.68
C VAL A 60 -3.68 -13.31 1.22
N TRP A 61 -4.48 -12.25 1.06
CA TRP A 61 -5.85 -12.36 0.57
C TRP A 61 -5.94 -12.97 -0.83
N ARG A 62 -5.08 -12.53 -1.78
CA ARG A 62 -5.01 -13.14 -3.12
C ARG A 62 -4.74 -14.64 -3.03
N ARG A 63 -3.82 -15.05 -2.15
CA ARG A 63 -3.49 -16.47 -2.00
C ARG A 63 -4.61 -17.28 -1.37
N ILE A 64 -5.29 -16.74 -0.36
CA ILE A 64 -6.46 -17.37 0.27
C ILE A 64 -7.59 -17.56 -0.75
N PHE A 65 -7.97 -16.52 -1.48
CA PHE A 65 -9.04 -16.62 -2.48
C PHE A 65 -8.69 -17.57 -3.62
N ASN A 66 -7.44 -17.58 -4.09
CA ASN A 66 -6.99 -18.55 -5.09
C ASN A 66 -7.12 -19.99 -4.58
N HIS A 67 -6.79 -20.25 -3.30
CA HIS A 67 -6.92 -21.58 -2.70
C HIS A 67 -8.38 -22.01 -2.49
N ILE A 68 -9.27 -21.07 -2.12
CA ILE A 68 -10.70 -21.33 -1.99
C ILE A 68 -11.31 -21.67 -3.36
N HIS A 69 -11.00 -20.89 -4.41
CA HIS A 69 -11.50 -21.16 -5.76
C HIS A 69 -11.05 -22.51 -6.31
N GLN A 70 -9.80 -22.93 -6.04
CA GLN A 70 -9.29 -24.22 -6.51
C GLN A 70 -9.94 -25.43 -5.84
N LYS A 71 -10.59 -25.27 -4.68
CA LYS A 71 -11.30 -26.36 -3.98
C LYS A 71 -12.79 -26.46 -4.34
N GLY A 72 -13.33 -25.53 -5.12
CA GLY A 72 -14.75 -25.46 -5.50
C GLY A 72 -15.06 -25.89 -6.94
N SER A 73 -14.08 -26.40 -7.68
CA SER A 73 -14.22 -27.00 -9.02
C SER A 73 -13.84 -28.47 -8.99
#